data_AF-A0A1B2Z094-F1
#
_entry.id   AF-A0A1B2Z094-F1
#
_cell.length_a   1.000
_cell.length_b   1.000
_cell.length_c   1.000
_cell.angle_alpha   90.00
_cell.angle_beta   90.00
_cell.angle_gamma   90.00
#
_symmetry.space_group_name_H-M   'P 1'
#
loop_
_entity.id
_entity.type
_entity.pdbx_description
1 polymer ?
#
loop_
_entity_poly.entity_id
_entity_poly.type
_entity_poly.pdbx_seq_one_letter_code
_entity_poly.pdbx_strand_id
1 'polypeptide(L)'
;NPISINAQDEYKTLEDFTNFLRTKTYLLANPFEKKKLIDSLPKKLKFPKPTKNIVNPVSVSTIEKEIYSLQKNDKRLLQSKNYEVYLAEASSIPNIIQEIGRLREITFREVGEGTNKAIDLDKFDAYYHHMFLWDKDEKMIAGAYRMGLGSQIYSKYGIDGFYLQELFRFDQELFPMMSKSIEMGRAFIIKRYQMRPMPLFLLWKGIVHSTLRYPEHKYLIGGVSISNKFSEFSKSLMIEFMKSNYYDPYIAQYIKPKKEYKVKLKDADKDFIFDASEADLNKFDKIIDEVEPGSLRLPVLIKKYIKQNAKVVAFNVDPLFNNAIDGLMYIRIADLPESTVKPVMEEFQAEWEKKINSQTEDKN
;
A
#
# COMPACT_ATOMS: atom_id res chain seq x y z
N ASN A 1 15.45 -17.68 17.14
CA ASN A 1 14.15 -17.70 17.83
C ASN A 1 13.99 -19.03 18.54
N PRO A 2 13.95 -19.06 19.88
CA PRO A 2 13.74 -20.29 20.65
C PRO A 2 12.33 -20.84 20.38
N ILE A 3 12.20 -22.17 20.27
CA ILE A 3 10.91 -22.85 20.15
C ILE A 3 10.30 -22.92 21.56
N SER A 4 9.09 -22.37 21.74
CA SER A 4 8.42 -22.39 23.04
C SER A 4 8.12 -23.81 23.50
N ILE A 5 8.07 -24.05 24.81
CA ILE A 5 7.74 -25.36 25.39
C ILE A 5 6.40 -25.86 24.84
N ASN A 6 5.38 -24.99 24.82
CA ASN A 6 4.07 -25.32 24.27
C ASN A 6 4.12 -25.82 22.82
N ALA A 7 4.99 -25.25 21.97
CA ALA A 7 5.13 -25.69 20.59
C ALA A 7 5.93 -27.00 20.47
N GLN A 8 6.79 -27.31 21.45
CA GLN A 8 7.47 -28.62 21.51
C GLN A 8 6.47 -29.72 21.90
N ASP A 9 5.55 -29.42 22.81
CA ASP A 9 4.52 -30.36 23.29
C ASP A 9 3.48 -30.76 22.22
N GLU A 10 3.41 -30.02 21.10
CA GLU A 10 2.57 -30.39 19.95
C GLU A 10 3.08 -31.64 19.21
N TYR A 11 4.37 -31.99 19.36
CA TYR A 11 4.98 -33.14 18.69
C TYR A 11 4.99 -34.37 19.61
N LYS A 12 4.20 -35.38 19.22
CA LYS A 12 3.99 -36.59 20.05
C LYS A 12 5.13 -37.61 19.96
N THR A 13 6.00 -37.49 18.96
CA THR A 13 7.12 -38.42 18.76
C THR A 13 8.44 -37.67 18.57
N LEU A 14 9.53 -38.32 18.96
CA LEU A 14 10.88 -37.78 18.74
C LEU A 14 11.19 -37.62 17.25
N GLU A 15 10.66 -38.50 16.40
CA GLU A 15 10.83 -38.45 14.95
C GLU A 15 10.19 -37.19 14.36
N ASP A 16 8.93 -36.92 14.72
CA ASP A 16 8.20 -35.74 14.26
C ASP A 16 8.91 -34.45 14.71
N PHE A 17 9.33 -34.40 15.98
CA PHE A 17 10.05 -33.25 16.49
C PHE A 17 11.41 -33.06 15.82
N THR A 18 12.15 -34.15 15.54
CA THR A 18 13.43 -34.10 14.82
C THR A 18 13.24 -33.61 13.39
N ASN A 19 12.21 -34.09 12.70
CA ASN A 19 11.87 -33.65 11.35
C ASN A 19 11.49 -32.17 11.34
N PHE A 20 10.67 -31.73 12.29
CA PHE A 20 10.35 -30.31 12.48
C PHE A 20 11.61 -29.45 12.68
N LEU A 21 12.50 -29.84 13.59
CA LEU A 21 13.74 -29.11 13.86
C LEU A 21 14.64 -29.02 12.62
N ARG A 22 14.75 -30.12 11.87
CA ARG A 22 15.53 -30.19 10.63
C ARG A 22 14.94 -29.26 9.57
N THR A 23 13.64 -29.35 9.31
CA THR A 23 12.94 -28.49 8.34
C THR A 23 13.04 -27.02 8.73
N LYS A 24 12.79 -26.69 10.00
CA LYS A 24 12.93 -25.33 10.53
C LYS A 24 14.35 -24.79 10.35
N THR A 25 15.37 -25.61 10.58
CA THR A 25 16.78 -25.22 10.38
C THR A 25 17.07 -24.92 8.90
N TYR A 26 16.60 -25.74 7.97
CA TYR A 26 16.79 -25.50 6.54
C TYR A 26 16.04 -24.25 6.05
N LEU A 27 14.83 -24.01 6.54
CA LEU A 27 14.07 -22.81 6.23
C LEU A 27 14.79 -21.54 6.70
N LEU A 28 15.37 -21.56 7.90
CA LEU A 28 16.16 -20.44 8.42
C LEU A 28 17.47 -20.23 7.64
N ALA A 29 17.99 -21.25 6.97
CA ALA A 29 19.20 -21.14 6.15
C ALA A 29 18.93 -20.55 4.75
N ASN A 30 17.72 -20.73 4.19
CA ASN A 30 17.36 -20.29 2.83
C ASN A 30 17.66 -18.80 2.54
N PRO A 31 17.36 -17.83 3.43
CA PRO A 31 17.69 -16.41 3.21
C PRO A 31 19.20 -16.12 3.14
N PHE A 32 20.02 -17.00 3.70
CA PHE A 32 21.48 -16.88 3.70
C PHE A 32 22.15 -17.68 2.57
N GLU A 33 21.39 -18.44 1.76
CA GLU A 33 21.94 -19.15 0.60
C GLU A 33 22.60 -18.13 -0.35
N LYS A 34 23.94 -18.22 -0.46
CA LYS A 34 24.71 -17.35 -1.34
C LYS A 34 24.28 -17.59 -2.79
N LYS A 35 23.95 -16.51 -3.50
CA LYS A 35 23.85 -16.56 -4.97
C LYS A 35 25.15 -17.16 -5.51
N LYS A 36 25.07 -18.13 -6.42
CA LYS A 36 26.26 -18.68 -7.12
C LYS A 36 27.07 -17.51 -7.66
N LEU A 37 28.40 -17.51 -7.50
CA LEU A 37 29.27 -16.39 -7.93
C LEU A 37 29.02 -15.97 -9.38
N ILE A 38 28.58 -16.90 -10.24
CA ILE A 38 28.27 -16.67 -11.65
C ILE A 38 27.00 -15.81 -11.84
N ASP A 39 26.06 -15.82 -10.88
CA ASP A 39 24.89 -14.93 -10.85
C ASP A 39 25.19 -13.58 -10.16
N SER A 40 26.35 -13.45 -9.51
CA SER A 40 26.82 -12.18 -8.90
C SER A 40 27.60 -11.30 -9.87
N LEU A 41 27.98 -11.84 -11.04
CA LEU A 41 28.55 -11.06 -12.12
C LEU A 41 27.44 -10.26 -12.82
N PRO A 42 27.53 -8.92 -12.88
CA PRO A 42 26.50 -8.12 -13.52
C PRO A 42 26.47 -8.44 -15.02
N LYS A 43 25.41 -9.12 -15.50
CA LYS A 43 25.17 -9.34 -16.95
C LYS A 43 25.05 -8.03 -17.74
N LYS A 44 24.87 -6.90 -17.05
CA LYS A 44 25.11 -5.52 -17.49
C LYS A 44 25.63 -4.71 -16.30
N LEU A 45 26.80 -4.06 -16.42
CA LEU A 45 27.20 -2.98 -15.50
C LEU A 45 26.23 -1.81 -15.65
N LYS A 46 25.08 -1.87 -14.98
CA LYS A 46 24.30 -0.68 -14.66
C LYS A 46 24.81 -0.19 -13.32
N PHE A 47 25.67 0.82 -13.36
CA PHE A 47 25.98 1.59 -12.16
C PHE A 47 24.64 2.04 -11.54
N PRO A 48 24.38 1.77 -10.26
CA PRO A 48 23.19 2.31 -9.60
C PRO A 48 23.22 3.83 -9.78
N LYS A 49 22.12 4.40 -10.26
CA LYS A 49 22.04 5.86 -10.43
C LYS A 49 22.34 6.50 -9.07
N PRO A 50 23.24 7.49 -9.00
CA PRO A 50 23.56 8.14 -7.75
C PRO A 50 22.28 8.74 -7.15
N THR A 51 22.07 8.45 -5.86
CA THR A 51 20.96 9.00 -5.09
C THR A 51 21.09 10.52 -5.06
N LYS A 52 20.09 11.23 -5.60
CA LYS A 52 20.07 12.68 -5.55
C LYS A 52 19.74 13.17 -4.15
N ASN A 53 20.29 14.32 -3.77
CA ASN A 53 19.86 15.03 -2.57
C ASN A 53 18.37 15.36 -2.70
N ILE A 54 17.64 15.11 -1.60
CA ILE A 54 16.21 15.39 -1.52
C ILE A 54 16.02 16.91 -1.48
N VAL A 55 14.97 17.41 -2.14
CA VAL A 55 14.66 18.85 -2.15
C VAL A 55 14.45 19.39 -0.73
N ASN A 56 14.66 20.69 -0.56
CA ASN A 56 14.39 21.36 0.72
C ASN A 56 12.89 21.32 1.06
N PRO A 57 12.52 21.33 2.36
CA PRO A 57 11.13 21.40 2.77
C PRO A 57 10.47 22.68 2.28
N VAL A 58 9.19 22.57 1.96
CA VAL A 58 8.33 23.74 1.70
C VAL A 58 8.10 24.47 3.03
N SER A 59 8.08 25.81 3.00
CA SER A 59 7.85 26.59 4.21
C SER A 59 6.46 26.33 4.80
N VAL A 60 6.40 26.11 6.12
CA VAL A 60 5.15 25.82 6.86
C VAL A 60 4.07 26.87 6.59
N SER A 61 4.45 28.16 6.58
CA SER A 61 3.52 29.26 6.29
C SER A 61 2.88 29.22 4.90
N THR A 62 3.55 28.60 3.93
CA THR A 62 3.00 28.42 2.57
C THR A 62 2.02 27.26 2.54
N ILE A 63 2.34 26.17 3.24
CA ILE A 63 1.43 25.03 3.41
C ILE A 63 0.15 25.48 4.15
N GLU A 64 0.28 26.23 5.25
CA GLU A 64 -0.87 26.72 6.02
C GLU A 64 -1.82 27.59 5.19
N LYS A 65 -1.31 28.39 4.25
CA LYS A 65 -2.15 29.16 3.31
C LYS A 65 -2.99 28.25 2.40
N GLU A 66 -2.41 27.16 1.91
CA GLU A 66 -3.15 26.18 1.11
C GLU A 66 -4.17 25.42 1.97
N ILE A 67 -3.82 25.02 3.20
CA ILE A 67 -4.77 24.42 4.16
C ILE A 67 -5.95 25.35 4.41
N TYR A 68 -5.71 26.64 4.65
CA TYR A 68 -6.79 27.62 4.84
C TYR A 68 -7.70 27.73 3.61
N SER A 69 -7.11 27.74 2.40
CA SER A 69 -7.87 27.72 1.15
C SER A 69 -8.74 26.45 1.05
N LEU A 70 -8.20 25.27 1.38
CA LEU A 70 -8.95 24.01 1.38
C LEU A 70 -10.13 24.02 2.37
N GLN A 71 -9.92 24.59 3.57
CA GLN A 71 -10.97 24.72 4.57
C GLN A 71 -12.11 25.63 4.07
N LYS A 72 -11.77 26.77 3.46
CA LYS A 72 -12.75 27.69 2.89
C LYS A 72 -13.56 27.07 1.75
N ASN A 73 -12.97 26.14 1.01
CA ASN A 73 -13.58 25.47 -0.14
C ASN A 73 -14.18 24.08 0.19
N ASP A 74 -14.43 23.78 1.47
CA ASP A 74 -15.04 22.53 1.96
C ASP A 74 -14.34 21.24 1.44
N LYS A 75 -13.00 21.28 1.34
CA LYS A 75 -12.19 20.14 0.87
C LYS A 75 -11.75 19.19 1.99
N ARG A 76 -12.13 19.49 3.24
CA ARG A 76 -11.83 18.63 4.40
C ARG A 76 -12.79 17.46 4.43
N LEU A 77 -12.26 16.24 4.44
CA LEU A 77 -13.05 15.02 4.52
C LEU A 77 -13.55 14.74 5.94
N LEU A 78 -12.68 14.93 6.93
CA LEU A 78 -12.95 14.72 8.35
C LEU A 78 -11.93 15.44 9.24
N GLN A 79 -12.29 15.62 10.51
CA GLN A 79 -11.40 16.12 11.56
C GLN A 79 -11.49 15.23 12.80
N SER A 80 -10.35 14.92 13.41
CA SER A 80 -10.29 14.21 14.70
C SER A 80 -9.19 14.82 15.57
N LYS A 81 -9.59 15.51 16.65
CA LYS A 81 -8.68 16.29 17.50
C LYS A 81 -7.85 17.28 16.65
N ASN A 82 -6.52 17.16 16.71
CA ASN A 82 -5.54 17.94 15.97
C ASN A 82 -5.36 17.49 14.51
N TYR A 83 -5.85 16.30 14.15
CA TYR A 83 -5.71 15.78 12.80
C TYR A 83 -6.85 16.18 11.87
N GLU A 84 -6.51 16.49 10.63
CA GLU A 84 -7.45 16.80 9.56
C GLU A 84 -7.10 16.01 8.32
N VAL A 85 -8.10 15.40 7.67
CA VAL A 85 -7.90 14.72 6.38
C VAL A 85 -8.51 15.56 5.28
N TYR A 86 -7.74 15.80 4.23
CA TYR A 86 -8.17 16.55 3.05
C TYR A 86 -8.13 15.64 1.82
N LEU A 87 -8.94 15.97 0.82
CA LEU A 87 -8.85 15.43 -0.54
C LEU A 87 -8.91 16.60 -1.51
N ALA A 88 -7.84 16.78 -2.30
CA ALA A 88 -7.73 17.93 -3.20
C ALA A 88 -7.05 17.57 -4.53
N GLU A 89 -7.43 18.31 -5.57
CA GLU A 89 -6.76 18.28 -6.87
C GLU A 89 -5.45 19.05 -6.82
N ALA A 90 -4.49 18.67 -7.66
CA ALA A 90 -3.16 19.26 -7.66
C ALA A 90 -3.11 20.78 -7.89
N SER A 91 -4.02 21.30 -8.69
CA SER A 91 -4.20 22.73 -8.96
C SER A 91 -4.47 23.54 -7.68
N SER A 92 -5.09 22.93 -6.67
CA SER A 92 -5.48 23.59 -5.42
C SER A 92 -4.41 23.55 -4.34
N ILE A 93 -3.39 22.70 -4.52
CA ILE A 93 -2.37 22.37 -3.50
C ILE A 93 -0.95 22.26 -4.08
N PRO A 94 -0.48 23.22 -4.91
CA PRO A 94 0.81 23.09 -5.60
C PRO A 94 2.00 22.94 -4.65
N ASN A 95 2.00 23.60 -3.49
CA ASN A 95 3.09 23.53 -2.53
C ASN A 95 2.98 22.30 -1.62
N ILE A 96 1.77 21.94 -1.19
CA ILE A 96 1.52 20.68 -0.46
C ILE A 96 1.92 19.48 -1.30
N ILE A 97 1.69 19.46 -2.62
CA ILE A 97 2.16 18.36 -3.48
C ILE A 97 3.68 18.26 -3.52
N GLN A 98 4.39 19.39 -3.60
CA GLN A 98 5.85 19.38 -3.51
C GLN A 98 6.32 18.76 -2.19
N GLU A 99 5.67 19.13 -1.09
CA GLU A 99 5.98 18.56 0.22
C GLU A 99 5.63 17.07 0.30
N ILE A 100 4.48 16.64 -0.25
CA ILE A 100 4.09 15.23 -0.35
C ILE A 100 5.15 14.45 -1.14
N GLY A 101 5.57 14.93 -2.30
CA GLY A 101 6.60 14.27 -3.13
C GLY A 101 7.95 14.17 -2.41
N ARG A 102 8.31 15.19 -1.62
CA ARG A 102 9.52 15.18 -0.79
C ARG A 102 9.42 14.12 0.31
N LEU A 103 8.30 14.10 1.04
CA LEU A 103 8.06 13.17 2.14
C LEU A 103 7.91 11.71 1.67
N ARG A 104 7.33 11.49 0.49
CA ARG A 104 7.32 10.19 -0.20
C ARG A 104 8.72 9.66 -0.38
N GLU A 105 9.59 10.44 -1.04
CA GLU A 105 10.95 10.01 -1.33
C GLU A 105 11.76 9.74 -0.05
N ILE A 106 11.61 10.58 0.99
CA ILE A 106 12.22 10.32 2.32
C ILE A 106 11.75 8.98 2.86
N THR A 107 10.44 8.78 2.93
CA THR A 107 9.82 7.60 3.57
C THR A 107 10.15 6.32 2.80
N PHE A 108 10.09 6.35 1.47
CA PHE A 108 10.35 5.18 0.64
C PHE A 108 11.83 4.77 0.65
N ARG A 109 12.77 5.74 0.64
CA ARG A 109 14.21 5.42 0.74
C ARG A 109 14.57 4.72 2.04
N GLU A 110 13.96 5.11 3.17
CA GLU A 110 14.22 4.47 4.48
C GLU A 110 13.96 2.95 4.44
N VAL A 111 12.93 2.53 3.72
CA VAL A 111 12.55 1.12 3.58
C VAL A 111 13.20 0.43 2.36
N GLY A 112 14.14 1.08 1.68
CA GLY A 112 14.84 0.53 0.51
C GLY A 112 14.03 0.54 -0.79
N GLU A 113 12.98 1.34 -0.82
CA GLU A 113 12.14 1.62 -1.99
C GLU A 113 12.46 3.04 -2.51
N GLY A 114 11.60 3.64 -3.32
CA GLY A 114 11.75 5.02 -3.77
C GLY A 114 12.45 5.14 -5.13
N THR A 115 12.45 6.36 -5.66
CA THR A 115 12.89 6.64 -7.03
C THR A 115 14.37 7.01 -7.14
N ASN A 116 15.02 7.28 -5.99
CA ASN A 116 16.35 7.87 -5.85
C ASN A 116 16.49 9.27 -6.50
N LYS A 117 15.37 9.93 -6.81
CA LYS A 117 15.32 11.31 -7.33
C LYS A 117 15.22 12.32 -6.17
N ALA A 118 15.41 13.60 -6.46
CA ALA A 118 15.30 14.63 -5.42
C ALA A 118 13.87 14.75 -4.84
N ILE A 119 12.87 14.28 -5.58
CA ILE A 119 11.45 14.31 -5.23
C ILE A 119 10.73 13.16 -5.94
N ASP A 120 9.76 12.54 -5.28
CA ASP A 120 8.89 11.51 -5.86
C ASP A 120 7.59 12.15 -6.38
N LEU A 121 7.69 12.75 -7.56
CA LEU A 121 6.56 13.22 -8.37
C LEU A 121 6.70 12.71 -9.81
N ASP A 122 5.58 12.38 -10.44
CA ASP A 122 5.45 11.95 -11.82
C ASP A 122 4.29 12.69 -12.54
N LYS A 123 4.02 12.31 -13.79
CA LYS A 123 2.97 12.95 -14.61
C LYS A 123 1.55 12.75 -14.06
N PHE A 124 1.31 11.69 -13.30
CA PHE A 124 -0.01 11.35 -12.77
C PHE A 124 -0.38 12.30 -11.62
N ASP A 125 0.60 12.76 -10.84
CA ASP A 125 0.38 13.71 -9.75
C ASP A 125 -0.31 15.02 -10.19
N ALA A 126 -0.20 15.39 -11.47
CA ALA A 126 -0.81 16.60 -12.02
C ALA A 126 -2.34 16.54 -12.17
N TYR A 127 -2.93 15.34 -12.24
CA TYR A 127 -4.39 15.18 -12.42
C TYR A 127 -5.03 14.15 -11.49
N TYR A 128 -4.25 13.46 -10.67
CA TYR A 128 -4.78 12.68 -9.56
C TYR A 128 -5.14 13.62 -8.41
N HIS A 129 -6.12 13.20 -7.62
CA HIS A 129 -6.37 13.82 -6.33
C HIS A 129 -5.32 13.32 -5.33
N HIS A 130 -5.08 14.10 -4.29
CA HIS A 130 -4.20 13.74 -3.19
C HIS A 130 -4.99 13.82 -1.90
N MET A 131 -5.07 12.68 -1.22
CA MET A 131 -5.64 12.60 0.11
C MET A 131 -4.50 12.63 1.12
N PHE A 132 -4.53 13.54 2.08
CA PHE A 132 -3.44 13.67 3.05
C PHE A 132 -3.95 14.01 4.44
N LEU A 133 -3.17 13.58 5.43
CA LEU A 133 -3.40 13.81 6.85
C LEU A 133 -2.51 14.94 7.34
N TRP A 134 -3.13 16.05 7.74
CA TRP A 134 -2.48 17.21 8.34
C TRP A 134 -2.58 17.14 9.86
N ASP A 135 -1.46 17.31 10.56
CA ASP A 135 -1.42 17.53 12.00
C ASP A 135 -1.31 19.03 12.27
N LYS A 136 -2.36 19.62 12.85
CA LYS A 136 -2.43 21.07 13.10
C LYS A 136 -1.49 21.55 14.19
N ASP A 137 -1.28 20.74 15.21
CA ASP A 137 -0.48 21.14 16.37
C ASP A 137 1.00 21.17 15.97
N GLU A 138 1.41 20.16 15.22
CA GLU A 138 2.78 20.03 14.70
C GLU A 138 3.01 20.76 13.37
N LYS A 139 1.94 21.24 12.74
CA LYS A 139 1.94 21.92 11.44
C LYS A 139 2.68 21.16 10.35
N MET A 140 2.37 19.87 10.19
CA MET A 140 2.95 19.08 9.10
C MET A 140 2.10 17.90 8.64
N ILE A 141 2.45 17.39 7.46
CA ILE A 141 1.81 16.24 6.83
C ILE A 141 2.30 14.96 7.50
N ALA A 142 1.38 14.19 8.06
CA ALA A 142 1.67 12.92 8.73
C ALA A 142 1.71 11.72 7.77
N GLY A 143 0.96 11.80 6.66
CA GLY A 143 0.90 10.77 5.64
C GLY A 143 -0.07 11.14 4.53
N ALA A 144 -0.03 10.42 3.41
CA ALA A 144 -0.90 10.69 2.27
C ALA A 144 -1.10 9.46 1.37
N TYR A 145 -2.07 9.59 0.47
CA TYR A 145 -2.41 8.70 -0.63
C TYR A 145 -2.60 9.52 -1.91
N ARG A 146 -2.16 8.97 -3.03
CA ARG A 146 -2.58 9.43 -4.36
C ARG A 146 -3.86 8.70 -4.75
N MET A 147 -4.86 9.44 -5.24
CA MET A 147 -6.22 8.95 -5.49
C MET A 147 -6.64 9.31 -6.92
N GLY A 148 -6.69 8.33 -7.81
CA GLY A 148 -7.12 8.47 -9.19
C GLY A 148 -8.57 8.10 -9.36
N LEU A 149 -9.43 9.09 -9.67
CA LEU A 149 -10.85 8.83 -9.92
C LEU A 149 -11.02 8.27 -11.33
N GLY A 150 -11.26 6.96 -11.43
CA GLY A 150 -11.30 6.23 -12.70
C GLY A 150 -12.31 6.77 -13.70
N SER A 151 -13.44 7.30 -13.23
CA SER A 151 -14.47 7.91 -14.10
C SER A 151 -13.93 9.13 -14.85
N GLN A 152 -13.09 9.93 -14.19
CA GLN A 152 -12.47 11.14 -14.74
C GLN A 152 -11.22 10.83 -15.55
N ILE A 153 -10.39 9.90 -15.07
CA ILE A 153 -9.15 9.51 -15.74
C ILE A 153 -9.46 8.82 -17.07
N TYR A 154 -10.34 7.82 -17.04
CA TYR A 154 -10.64 7.02 -18.23
C TYR A 154 -11.31 7.85 -19.32
N SER A 155 -12.22 8.75 -18.97
CA SER A 155 -12.90 9.62 -19.95
C SER A 155 -11.93 10.58 -20.64
N LYS A 156 -10.87 11.05 -19.97
CA LYS A 156 -9.92 12.02 -20.52
C LYS A 156 -8.71 11.40 -21.20
N TYR A 157 -8.20 10.29 -20.67
CA TYR A 157 -6.91 9.71 -21.06
C TYR A 157 -6.99 8.23 -21.44
N GLY A 158 -8.16 7.61 -21.34
CA GLY A 158 -8.31 6.16 -21.53
C GLY A 158 -7.54 5.35 -20.48
N ILE A 159 -7.21 4.10 -20.82
CA ILE A 159 -6.45 3.21 -19.93
C ILE A 159 -5.02 3.70 -19.66
N ASP A 160 -4.42 4.44 -20.59
CA ASP A 160 -3.06 4.99 -20.44
C ASP A 160 -2.98 6.17 -19.45
N GLY A 161 -4.12 6.66 -18.98
CA GLY A 161 -4.22 7.61 -17.89
C GLY A 161 -3.92 7.04 -16.51
N PHE A 162 -3.95 5.71 -16.34
CA PHE A 162 -3.76 5.05 -15.05
C PHE A 162 -2.29 4.75 -14.77
N TYR A 163 -1.80 4.99 -13.55
CA TYR A 163 -0.41 4.65 -13.18
C TYR A 163 -0.19 3.14 -13.21
N LEU A 164 -1.18 2.35 -12.81
CA LEU A 164 -1.14 0.89 -12.92
C LEU A 164 -0.83 0.39 -14.34
N GLN A 165 -1.21 1.13 -15.38
CA GLN A 165 -0.87 0.79 -16.76
C GLN A 165 0.65 0.88 -17.01
N GLU A 166 1.46 1.55 -16.19
CA GLU A 166 2.94 1.51 -16.29
C GLU A 166 3.53 0.18 -15.81
N LEU A 167 2.80 -0.56 -14.97
CA LEU A 167 3.25 -1.80 -14.32
C LEU A 167 2.57 -3.04 -14.91
N PHE A 168 1.30 -2.92 -15.32
CA PHE A 168 0.47 -4.00 -15.81
C PHE A 168 -0.13 -3.63 -17.17
N ARG A 169 -0.45 -4.64 -17.97
CA ARG A 169 -1.30 -4.51 -19.16
C ARG A 169 -2.68 -5.04 -18.80
N PHE A 170 -3.70 -4.23 -19.03
CA PHE A 170 -5.10 -4.59 -18.83
C PHE A 170 -5.73 -4.91 -20.18
N ASP A 171 -6.41 -6.05 -20.27
CA ASP A 171 -7.24 -6.39 -21.43
C ASP A 171 -8.54 -5.54 -21.42
N GLN A 172 -9.17 -5.38 -22.58
CA GLN A 172 -10.27 -4.42 -22.78
C GLN A 172 -11.49 -4.72 -21.91
N GLU A 173 -11.70 -5.99 -21.58
CA GLU A 173 -12.74 -6.52 -20.72
C GLU A 173 -12.72 -5.88 -19.31
N LEU A 174 -11.55 -5.41 -18.85
CA LEU A 174 -11.42 -4.74 -17.56
C LEU A 174 -11.56 -3.22 -17.62
N PHE A 175 -11.62 -2.60 -18.80
CA PHE A 175 -11.74 -1.15 -18.89
C PHE A 175 -12.99 -0.59 -18.18
N PRO A 176 -14.17 -1.24 -18.24
CA PRO A 176 -15.34 -0.81 -17.45
C PRO A 176 -15.13 -0.90 -15.94
N MET A 177 -14.33 -1.85 -15.46
CA MET A 177 -13.94 -1.94 -14.04
C MET A 177 -13.00 -0.79 -13.69
N MET A 178 -12.00 -0.52 -14.52
CA MET A 178 -11.04 0.57 -14.32
C MET A 178 -11.72 1.94 -14.28
N SER A 179 -12.68 2.21 -15.16
CA SER A 179 -13.47 3.46 -15.15
C SER A 179 -14.36 3.59 -13.91
N LYS A 180 -14.65 2.49 -13.20
CA LYS A 180 -15.40 2.45 -11.93
C LYS A 180 -14.48 2.26 -10.73
N SER A 181 -13.17 2.42 -10.87
CA SER A 181 -12.22 2.21 -9.79
C SER A 181 -11.64 3.53 -9.28
N ILE A 182 -11.40 3.63 -7.98
CA ILE A 182 -10.47 4.62 -7.44
C ILE A 182 -9.09 3.97 -7.38
N GLU A 183 -8.18 4.44 -8.22
CA GLU A 183 -6.79 4.00 -8.20
C GLU A 183 -6.04 4.63 -7.02
N MET A 184 -5.60 3.82 -6.07
CA MET A 184 -4.84 4.24 -4.91
C MET A 184 -3.36 3.91 -5.11
N GLY A 185 -2.48 4.83 -4.75
CA GLY A 185 -1.05 4.62 -4.84
C GLY A 185 -0.24 5.56 -3.96
N ARG A 186 1.07 5.32 -3.91
CA ARG A 186 2.05 6.14 -3.18
C ARG A 186 1.64 6.42 -1.72
N ALA A 187 1.04 5.42 -1.08
CA ALA A 187 0.62 5.48 0.30
C ALA A 187 1.84 5.55 1.22
N PHE A 188 1.89 6.54 2.11
CA PHE A 188 2.96 6.64 3.09
C PHE A 188 2.49 7.29 4.39
N ILE A 189 3.19 6.97 5.47
CA ILE A 189 3.14 7.66 6.75
C ILE A 189 4.59 7.94 7.13
N ILE A 190 4.90 9.18 7.47
CA ILE A 190 6.28 9.56 7.79
C ILE A 190 6.74 8.88 9.08
N LYS A 191 8.06 8.66 9.20
CA LYS A 191 8.66 7.82 10.24
C LYS A 191 8.13 8.07 11.66
N ARG A 192 8.04 9.33 12.07
CA ARG A 192 7.59 9.72 13.43
C ARG A 192 6.15 9.32 13.78
N TYR A 193 5.32 9.04 12.77
CA TYR A 193 3.91 8.65 12.92
C TYR A 193 3.66 7.16 12.71
N GLN A 194 4.61 6.39 12.15
CA GLN A 194 4.40 4.98 11.76
C GLN A 194 4.04 4.06 12.93
N MET A 195 4.56 4.34 14.14
CA MET A 195 4.25 3.56 15.34
C MET A 195 2.92 3.98 16.01
N ARG A 196 2.28 5.05 15.52
CA ARG A 196 1.00 5.52 16.05
C ARG A 196 -0.13 4.86 15.23
N PRO A 197 -1.17 4.30 15.87
CA PRO A 197 -2.27 3.68 15.13
C PRO A 197 -3.17 4.71 14.42
N MET A 198 -3.28 5.91 14.98
CA MET A 198 -4.23 6.94 14.54
C MET A 198 -4.01 7.42 13.10
N PRO A 199 -2.78 7.72 12.63
CA PRO A 199 -2.55 8.23 11.27
C PRO A 199 -3.06 7.29 10.17
N LEU A 200 -2.74 6.00 10.26
CA LEU A 200 -3.23 5.01 9.28
C LEU A 200 -4.75 4.86 9.37
N PHE A 201 -5.30 4.85 10.58
CA PHE A 201 -6.74 4.76 10.80
C PHE A 201 -7.49 5.94 10.15
N LEU A 202 -7.05 7.18 10.38
CA LEU A 202 -7.69 8.38 9.82
C LEU A 202 -7.55 8.45 8.30
N LEU A 203 -6.41 8.06 7.72
CA LEU A 203 -6.28 7.97 6.26
C LEU A 203 -7.27 6.95 5.69
N TRP A 204 -7.42 5.79 6.32
CA TRP A 204 -8.42 4.80 5.91
C TRP A 204 -9.86 5.31 6.02
N LYS A 205 -10.14 6.07 7.08
CA LYS A 205 -11.42 6.76 7.22
C LYS A 205 -11.65 7.74 6.05
N GLY A 206 -10.62 8.47 5.65
CA GLY A 206 -10.61 9.33 4.47
C GLY A 206 -10.90 8.58 3.17
N ILE A 207 -10.37 7.35 3.00
CA ILE A 207 -10.67 6.50 1.84
C ILE A 207 -12.18 6.20 1.79
N VAL A 208 -12.77 5.76 2.90
CA VAL A 208 -14.22 5.48 2.97
C VAL A 208 -15.03 6.75 2.68
N HIS A 209 -14.67 7.87 3.28
CA HIS A 209 -15.26 9.18 3.00
C HIS A 209 -15.18 9.57 1.52
N SER A 210 -14.11 9.19 0.83
CA SER A 210 -13.95 9.41 -0.60
C SER A 210 -14.91 8.51 -1.39
N THR A 211 -15.04 7.23 -1.02
CA THR A 211 -15.98 6.32 -1.70
C THR A 211 -17.44 6.74 -1.59
N LEU A 212 -17.82 7.37 -0.47
CA LEU A 212 -19.18 7.89 -0.27
C LEU A 212 -19.45 9.16 -1.08
N ARG A 213 -18.43 10.00 -1.27
CA ARG A 213 -18.52 11.23 -2.07
C ARG A 213 -18.47 10.97 -3.58
N TYR A 214 -17.86 9.85 -4.00
CA TYR A 214 -17.77 9.42 -5.40
C TYR A 214 -18.39 8.03 -5.60
N PRO A 215 -19.72 7.89 -5.40
CA PRO A 215 -20.42 6.60 -5.35
C PRO A 215 -20.49 5.87 -6.70
N GLU A 216 -20.15 6.53 -7.81
CA GLU A 216 -20.03 5.91 -9.13
C GLU A 216 -18.88 4.89 -9.19
N HIS A 217 -17.88 5.03 -8.32
CA HIS A 217 -16.80 4.08 -8.19
C HIS A 217 -17.22 2.90 -7.31
N LYS A 218 -16.93 1.69 -7.76
CA LYS A 218 -17.30 0.42 -7.12
C LYS A 218 -16.11 -0.38 -6.60
N TYR A 219 -14.90 0.04 -6.95
CA TYR A 219 -13.67 -0.64 -6.59
C TYR A 219 -12.62 0.35 -6.07
N LEU A 220 -11.81 -0.10 -5.13
CA LEU A 220 -10.51 0.49 -4.82
C LEU A 220 -9.46 -0.43 -5.46
N ILE A 221 -8.52 0.12 -6.23
CA ILE A 221 -7.48 -0.69 -6.91
C ILE A 221 -6.12 -0.04 -6.75
N GLY A 222 -5.04 -0.81 -6.60
CA GLY A 222 -3.71 -0.23 -6.45
C GLY A 222 -2.61 -1.27 -6.32
N GLY A 223 -1.37 -0.81 -6.50
CA GLY A 223 -0.17 -1.59 -6.21
C GLY A 223 0.22 -1.43 -4.74
N VAL A 224 0.57 -2.54 -4.09
CA VAL A 224 1.25 -2.53 -2.78
C VAL A 224 2.64 -3.12 -2.94
N SER A 225 3.65 -2.41 -2.44
CA SER A 225 5.05 -2.78 -2.60
C SER A 225 5.52 -3.77 -1.54
N ILE A 226 6.33 -4.73 -1.98
CA ILE A 226 7.26 -5.51 -1.17
C ILE A 226 8.66 -5.01 -1.49
N SER A 227 9.33 -4.45 -0.49
CA SER A 227 10.68 -3.89 -0.63
C SER A 227 11.67 -4.91 -1.19
N ASN A 228 12.59 -4.43 -2.02
CA ASN A 228 13.69 -5.24 -2.52
C ASN A 228 14.71 -5.63 -1.43
N LYS A 229 14.62 -5.05 -0.22
CA LYS A 229 15.44 -5.43 0.94
C LYS A 229 15.16 -6.85 1.44
N PHE A 230 13.94 -7.37 1.23
CA PHE A 230 13.63 -8.75 1.58
C PHE A 230 14.49 -9.73 0.79
N SER A 231 14.81 -10.87 1.38
CA SER A 231 15.40 -12.00 0.66
C SER A 231 14.48 -12.50 -0.46
N GLU A 232 15.05 -13.10 -1.51
CA GLU A 232 14.25 -13.70 -2.60
C GLU A 232 13.35 -14.84 -2.10
N PHE A 233 13.80 -15.53 -1.05
CA PHE A 233 13.01 -16.55 -0.37
C PHE A 233 11.77 -15.94 0.28
N SER A 234 11.93 -14.93 1.14
CA SER A 234 10.79 -14.27 1.79
C SER A 234 9.85 -13.59 0.79
N LYS A 235 10.38 -12.95 -0.26
CA LYS A 235 9.55 -12.42 -1.37
C LYS A 235 8.69 -13.51 -2.00
N SER A 236 9.30 -14.65 -2.32
CA SER A 236 8.61 -15.78 -2.93
C SER A 236 7.55 -16.34 -1.97
N LEU A 237 7.86 -16.46 -0.68
CA LEU A 237 6.90 -16.91 0.34
C LEU A 237 5.70 -15.97 0.45
N MET A 238 5.94 -14.66 0.55
CA MET A 238 4.87 -13.67 0.65
C MET A 238 3.96 -13.72 -0.58
N ILE A 239 4.53 -13.87 -1.78
CA ILE A 239 3.78 -13.96 -3.03
C ILE A 239 2.94 -15.23 -3.08
N GLU A 240 3.52 -16.40 -2.78
CA GLU A 240 2.77 -17.65 -2.78
C GLU A 240 1.67 -17.63 -1.72
N PHE A 241 1.96 -17.15 -0.51
CA PHE A 241 0.94 -16.99 0.54
C PHE A 241 -0.23 -16.14 0.07
N MET A 242 0.05 -15.00 -0.56
CA MET A 242 -0.99 -14.14 -1.11
C MET A 242 -1.77 -14.80 -2.25
N LYS A 243 -1.09 -15.56 -3.12
CA LYS A 243 -1.74 -16.29 -4.22
C LYS A 243 -2.66 -17.40 -3.72
N SER A 244 -2.22 -18.19 -2.74
CA SER A 244 -3.02 -19.31 -2.25
C SER A 244 -4.27 -18.87 -1.49
N ASN A 245 -4.23 -17.70 -0.83
CA ASN A 245 -5.29 -17.30 0.10
C ASN A 245 -6.19 -16.16 -0.41
N TYR A 246 -5.69 -15.29 -1.29
CA TYR A 246 -6.40 -14.06 -1.66
C TYR A 246 -6.50 -13.81 -3.16
N TYR A 247 -6.05 -14.75 -4.01
CA TYR A 247 -6.05 -14.59 -5.45
C TYR A 247 -7.46 -14.63 -6.06
N ASP A 248 -7.73 -13.72 -7.00
CA ASP A 248 -8.92 -13.78 -7.84
C ASP A 248 -8.53 -14.15 -9.29
N PRO A 249 -8.71 -15.42 -9.70
CA PRO A 249 -8.34 -15.86 -11.05
C PRO A 249 -9.22 -15.24 -12.15
N TYR A 250 -10.46 -14.86 -11.83
CA TYR A 250 -11.41 -14.33 -12.82
C TYR A 250 -11.01 -12.94 -13.30
N ILE A 251 -10.45 -12.12 -12.42
CA ILE A 251 -9.90 -10.81 -12.78
C ILE A 251 -8.47 -10.95 -13.30
N ALA A 252 -7.66 -11.83 -12.69
CA ALA A 252 -6.25 -11.98 -13.03
C ALA A 252 -5.99 -12.45 -14.47
N GLN A 253 -6.89 -13.24 -15.06
CA GLN A 253 -6.74 -13.68 -16.45
C GLN A 253 -6.64 -12.52 -17.47
N TYR A 254 -7.20 -11.34 -17.13
CA TYR A 254 -7.22 -10.15 -18.00
C TYR A 254 -6.08 -9.17 -17.68
N ILE A 255 -5.13 -9.54 -16.82
CA ILE A 255 -4.06 -8.66 -16.37
C ILE A 255 -2.71 -9.36 -16.51
N LYS A 256 -1.79 -8.72 -17.25
CA LYS A 256 -0.44 -9.25 -17.48
C LYS A 256 0.60 -8.29 -16.91
N PRO A 257 1.47 -8.72 -15.98
CA PRO A 257 2.56 -7.88 -15.49
C PRO A 257 3.53 -7.57 -16.63
N LYS A 258 4.02 -6.33 -16.70
CA LYS A 258 5.00 -5.94 -17.72
C LYS A 258 6.38 -6.50 -17.42
N LYS A 259 6.69 -6.74 -16.14
CA LYS A 259 7.91 -7.36 -15.63
C LYS A 259 7.52 -8.34 -14.52
N GLU A 260 7.18 -9.55 -14.93
CA GLU A 260 6.79 -10.61 -14.00
C GLU A 260 7.91 -10.94 -13.01
N TYR A 261 7.54 -11.06 -11.72
CA TYR A 261 8.42 -11.67 -10.73
C TYR A 261 8.32 -13.20 -10.80
N LYS A 262 9.46 -13.88 -10.95
CA LYS A 262 9.52 -15.34 -11.00
C LYS A 262 9.76 -15.90 -9.60
N VAL A 263 8.71 -16.47 -9.01
CA VAL A 263 8.77 -17.18 -7.73
C VAL A 263 9.73 -18.35 -7.83
N LYS A 264 10.60 -18.49 -6.83
CA LYS A 264 11.53 -19.62 -6.70
C LYS A 264 11.41 -20.21 -5.29
N LEU A 265 10.61 -21.26 -5.18
CA LEU A 265 10.41 -22.03 -3.94
C LEU A 265 10.43 -23.51 -4.26
N LYS A 266 11.03 -24.32 -3.38
CA LYS A 266 10.95 -25.79 -3.45
C LYS A 266 9.59 -26.21 -2.88
N ASP A 267 9.00 -27.28 -3.42
CA ASP A 267 7.66 -27.73 -2.99
C ASP A 267 7.60 -28.05 -1.48
N ALA A 268 8.64 -28.70 -0.95
CA ALA A 268 8.74 -28.99 0.49
C ALA A 268 8.73 -27.73 1.39
N ASP A 269 9.29 -26.61 0.91
CA ASP A 269 9.27 -25.34 1.66
C ASP A 269 7.86 -24.72 1.66
N LYS A 270 7.10 -24.96 0.58
CA LYS A 270 5.71 -24.49 0.46
C LYS A 270 4.83 -25.24 1.45
N ASP A 271 4.81 -26.57 1.37
CA ASP A 271 3.89 -27.41 2.15
C ASP A 271 4.05 -27.14 3.65
N PHE A 272 5.28 -27.12 4.15
CA PHE A 272 5.55 -26.84 5.56
C PHE A 272 5.01 -25.47 6.01
N ILE A 273 5.21 -24.42 5.22
CA ILE A 273 4.81 -23.07 5.61
C ILE A 273 3.30 -22.89 5.46
N PHE A 274 2.68 -23.49 4.45
CA PHE A 274 1.24 -23.45 4.29
C PHE A 274 0.52 -24.20 5.41
N ASP A 275 1.02 -25.38 5.80
CA ASP A 275 0.51 -26.13 6.94
C ASP A 275 0.70 -25.36 8.25
N ALA A 276 1.88 -24.77 8.48
CA ALA A 276 2.17 -24.03 9.71
C ALA A 276 1.40 -22.70 9.82
N SER A 277 1.08 -22.06 8.69
CA SER A 277 0.34 -20.79 8.68
C SER A 277 -1.16 -20.98 8.80
N GLU A 278 -1.71 -22.12 8.38
CA GLU A 278 -3.17 -22.40 8.36
C GLU A 278 -4.01 -21.28 7.74
N ALA A 279 -3.50 -20.64 6.67
CA ALA A 279 -4.10 -19.45 6.06
C ALA A 279 -4.27 -18.21 7.00
N ASP A 280 -3.66 -18.24 8.19
CA ASP A 280 -3.66 -17.13 9.15
C ASP A 280 -2.51 -16.16 8.86
N LEU A 281 -2.88 -14.93 8.52
CA LEU A 281 -1.96 -13.86 8.20
C LEU A 281 -1.02 -13.46 9.36
N ASN A 282 -1.47 -13.56 10.61
CA ASN A 282 -0.65 -13.26 11.78
C ASN A 282 0.34 -14.39 12.06
N LYS A 283 -0.05 -15.65 11.88
CA LYS A 283 0.88 -16.79 11.92
C LYS A 283 1.94 -16.64 10.83
N PHE A 284 1.52 -16.32 9.61
CA PHE A 284 2.44 -16.08 8.49
C PHE A 284 3.40 -14.90 8.74
N ASP A 285 2.93 -13.79 9.30
CA ASP A 285 3.80 -12.66 9.66
C ASP A 285 4.89 -13.04 10.67
N LYS A 286 4.58 -13.91 11.64
CA LYS A 286 5.57 -14.45 12.57
C LYS A 286 6.60 -15.31 11.84
N ILE A 287 6.19 -16.13 10.88
CA ILE A 287 7.10 -16.93 10.06
C ILE A 287 8.07 -16.01 9.29
N ILE A 288 7.56 -14.94 8.67
CA ILE A 288 8.41 -13.97 7.98
C ILE A 288 9.39 -13.29 8.94
N ASP A 289 8.94 -12.87 10.13
CA ASP A 289 9.81 -12.29 11.16
C ASP A 289 10.88 -13.26 11.67
N GLU A 290 10.59 -14.58 11.66
CA GLU A 290 11.56 -15.60 12.06
C GLU A 290 12.59 -15.91 10.97
N VAL A 291 12.16 -15.93 9.71
CA VAL A 291 12.96 -16.33 8.56
C VAL A 291 13.81 -15.17 8.05
N GLU A 292 13.24 -13.98 7.91
CA GLU A 292 13.92 -12.87 7.26
C GLU A 292 15.09 -12.33 8.12
N PRO A 293 16.31 -12.21 7.57
CA PRO A 293 17.42 -11.60 8.29
C PRO A 293 17.15 -10.13 8.62
N GLY A 294 17.21 -9.79 9.91
CA GLY A 294 16.92 -8.45 10.41
C GLY A 294 15.53 -8.35 11.05
N SER A 295 14.99 -7.15 11.16
CA SER A 295 13.68 -6.88 11.79
C SER A 295 12.60 -6.53 10.74
N LEU A 296 12.71 -7.09 9.54
CA LEU A 296 11.73 -6.88 8.47
C LEU A 296 10.53 -7.81 8.64
N ARG A 297 9.34 -7.22 8.70
CA ARG A 297 8.06 -7.93 8.80
C ARG A 297 7.20 -7.67 7.59
N LEU A 298 6.14 -8.47 7.41
CA LEU A 298 5.19 -8.28 6.32
C LEU A 298 4.67 -6.82 6.33
N PRO A 299 4.71 -6.10 5.19
CA PRO A 299 4.31 -4.71 5.11
C PRO A 299 2.93 -4.44 5.74
N VAL A 300 2.86 -3.42 6.60
CA VAL A 300 1.64 -3.07 7.34
C VAL A 300 0.46 -2.80 6.40
N LEU A 301 0.72 -2.19 5.23
CA LEU A 301 -0.30 -1.91 4.23
C LEU A 301 -0.90 -3.19 3.63
N ILE A 302 -0.08 -4.21 3.32
CA ILE A 302 -0.58 -5.52 2.85
C ILE A 302 -1.55 -6.10 3.88
N LYS A 303 -1.15 -6.12 5.16
CA LYS A 303 -2.02 -6.62 6.23
C LYS A 303 -3.31 -5.85 6.34
N LYS A 304 -3.23 -4.53 6.23
CA LYS A 304 -4.39 -3.65 6.33
C LYS A 304 -5.35 -3.90 5.17
N TYR A 305 -4.89 -3.99 3.92
CA TYR A 305 -5.73 -4.28 2.76
C TYR A 305 -6.39 -5.66 2.83
N ILE A 306 -5.66 -6.71 3.20
CA ILE A 306 -6.22 -8.07 3.37
C ILE A 306 -7.36 -8.06 4.40
N LYS A 307 -7.17 -7.36 5.53
CA LYS A 307 -8.23 -7.18 6.54
C LYS A 307 -9.44 -6.36 6.06
N GLN A 308 -9.35 -5.72 4.89
CA GLN A 308 -10.45 -5.04 4.20
C GLN A 308 -11.01 -5.87 3.04
N ASN A 309 -10.81 -7.18 3.03
CA ASN A 309 -11.26 -8.11 2.00
C ASN A 309 -10.64 -7.86 0.61
N ALA A 310 -9.41 -7.32 0.57
CA ALA A 310 -8.69 -7.15 -0.69
C ALA A 310 -8.38 -8.50 -1.36
N LYS A 311 -8.52 -8.51 -2.68
CA LYS A 311 -8.12 -9.60 -3.57
C LYS A 311 -6.80 -9.25 -4.25
N VAL A 312 -6.00 -10.27 -4.51
CA VAL A 312 -4.70 -10.20 -5.17
C VAL A 312 -4.86 -10.68 -6.60
N VAL A 313 -4.19 -10.00 -7.53
CA VAL A 313 -4.41 -10.23 -8.97
C VAL A 313 -3.12 -10.51 -9.73
N ALA A 314 -2.07 -9.73 -9.50
CA ALA A 314 -0.83 -9.88 -10.25
C ALA A 314 0.36 -9.34 -9.46
N PHE A 315 1.56 -9.73 -9.86
CA PHE A 315 2.82 -9.25 -9.27
C PHE A 315 3.75 -8.75 -10.37
N ASN A 316 4.32 -7.56 -10.18
CA ASN A 316 5.24 -6.93 -11.11
C ASN A 316 6.48 -6.42 -10.37
N VAL A 317 7.66 -6.55 -10.96
CA VAL A 317 8.88 -5.89 -10.48
C VAL A 317 8.96 -4.48 -11.06
N ASP A 318 9.16 -3.46 -10.23
CA ASP A 318 9.37 -2.07 -10.66
C ASP A 318 10.83 -1.61 -10.52
N PRO A 319 11.63 -1.64 -11.61
CA PRO A 319 13.00 -1.13 -11.58
C PRO A 319 13.14 0.37 -11.38
N LEU A 320 12.08 1.16 -11.56
CA LEU A 320 12.09 2.60 -11.29
C LEU A 320 11.86 2.91 -9.81
N PHE A 321 11.45 1.91 -9.03
CA PHE A 321 11.18 1.99 -7.60
C PHE A 321 12.05 0.99 -6.81
N ASN A 322 13.36 1.02 -7.08
CA ASN A 322 14.38 0.16 -6.45
C ASN A 322 14.15 -1.36 -6.59
N ASN A 323 13.49 -1.80 -7.67
CA ASN A 323 13.11 -3.19 -7.92
C ASN A 323 12.19 -3.77 -6.83
N ALA A 324 11.37 -2.93 -6.19
CA ALA A 324 10.27 -3.39 -5.37
C ALA A 324 9.33 -4.28 -6.20
N ILE A 325 8.66 -5.22 -5.53
CA ILE A 325 7.60 -6.01 -6.15
C ILE A 325 6.27 -5.35 -5.83
N ASP A 326 5.56 -4.89 -6.85
CA ASP A 326 4.20 -4.40 -6.73
C ASP A 326 3.21 -5.57 -6.87
N GLY A 327 2.51 -5.87 -5.77
CA GLY A 327 1.32 -6.71 -5.80
C GLY A 327 0.11 -5.86 -6.17
N LEU A 328 -0.50 -6.14 -7.31
CA LEU A 328 -1.77 -5.53 -7.70
C LEU A 328 -2.89 -6.15 -6.86
N MET A 329 -3.59 -5.28 -6.13
CA MET A 329 -4.74 -5.64 -5.33
C MET A 329 -5.95 -4.78 -5.67
N TYR A 330 -7.14 -5.31 -5.42
CA TYR A 330 -8.37 -4.52 -5.43
C TYR A 330 -9.32 -4.92 -4.31
N ILE A 331 -10.24 -4.02 -3.97
CA ILE A 331 -11.32 -4.23 -3.02
C ILE A 331 -12.61 -3.82 -3.74
N ARG A 332 -13.65 -4.67 -3.69
CA ARG A 332 -15.00 -4.22 -4.04
C ARG A 332 -15.51 -3.38 -2.87
N ILE A 333 -15.94 -2.15 -3.11
CA ILE A 333 -16.36 -1.24 -2.04
C ILE A 333 -17.51 -1.83 -1.22
N ALA A 334 -18.40 -2.59 -1.87
CA ALA A 334 -19.49 -3.31 -1.20
C ALA A 334 -19.01 -4.42 -0.24
N ASP A 335 -17.78 -4.93 -0.40
CA ASP A 335 -17.20 -5.96 0.47
C ASP A 335 -16.39 -5.36 1.62
N LEU A 336 -16.31 -4.02 1.74
CA LEU A 336 -15.63 -3.41 2.88
C LEU A 336 -16.30 -3.87 4.19
N PRO A 337 -15.52 -4.26 5.22
CA PRO A 337 -16.08 -4.68 6.49
C PRO A 337 -16.97 -3.60 7.10
N GLU A 338 -18.11 -3.99 7.67
CA GLU A 338 -19.05 -3.06 8.32
C GLU A 338 -18.35 -2.23 9.41
N SER A 339 -17.44 -2.84 10.17
CA SER A 339 -16.63 -2.16 11.19
C SER A 339 -15.76 -1.01 10.65
N THR A 340 -15.47 -1.01 9.35
CA THR A 340 -14.72 0.07 8.68
C THR A 340 -15.65 1.13 8.08
N VAL A 341 -16.82 0.73 7.60
CA VAL A 341 -17.76 1.62 6.90
C VAL A 341 -18.71 2.35 7.86
N LYS A 342 -19.28 1.63 8.82
CA LYS A 342 -20.35 2.13 9.71
C LYS A 342 -19.98 3.41 10.47
N PRO A 343 -18.80 3.53 11.11
CA PRO A 343 -18.43 4.76 11.81
C PRO A 343 -18.37 5.99 10.90
N VAL A 344 -18.05 5.78 9.62
CA VAL A 344 -17.97 6.85 8.62
C VAL A 344 -19.34 7.24 8.11
N MET A 345 -20.23 6.26 7.93
CA MET A 345 -21.61 6.50 7.54
C MET A 345 -22.36 7.35 8.57
N GLU A 346 -22.20 7.04 9.86
CA GLU A 346 -22.81 7.78 10.96
C GLU A 346 -22.33 9.25 10.99
N GLU A 347 -21.02 9.48 10.81
CA GLU A 347 -20.46 10.83 10.74
C GLU A 347 -20.91 11.60 9.50
N PHE A 348 -20.94 10.94 8.34
CA PHE A 348 -21.40 11.55 7.10
C PHE A 348 -22.88 11.95 7.22
N GLN A 349 -23.73 11.08 7.77
CA GLN A 349 -25.14 11.41 8.05
C GLN A 349 -25.26 12.63 8.95
N ALA A 350 -24.51 12.68 10.06
CA ALA A 350 -24.52 13.82 10.98
C ALA A 350 -24.02 15.13 10.33
N GLU A 351 -23.04 15.07 9.43
CA GLU A 351 -22.59 16.24 8.65
C GLU A 351 -23.68 16.74 7.69
N TRP A 352 -24.39 15.82 7.02
CA TRP A 352 -25.49 16.16 6.13
C TRP A 352 -26.66 16.79 6.87
N GLU A 353 -27.07 16.23 8.01
CA GLU A 353 -28.13 16.78 8.86
C GLU A 353 -27.81 18.20 9.33
N LYS A 354 -26.56 18.46 9.74
CA LYS A 354 -26.11 19.81 10.13
C LYS A 354 -26.19 20.80 8.98
N LYS A 355 -25.77 20.42 7.77
CA LYS A 355 -25.83 21.29 6.58
C LYS A 355 -27.27 21.63 6.19
N ILE A 356 -28.19 20.68 6.31
CA ILE A 356 -29.62 20.91 6.06
C ILE A 356 -30.20 21.88 7.08
N ASN A 357 -29.91 21.67 8.38
CA ASN A 357 -30.43 22.53 9.44
C ASN A 357 -29.91 23.97 9.33
N SER A 358 -28.61 24.17 9.05
CA SER A 358 -28.04 25.52 8.87
C SER A 358 -28.64 26.26 7.66
N GLN A 359 -28.93 25.56 6.57
CA GLN A 359 -29.59 26.16 5.39
C GLN A 359 -31.06 26.49 5.62
N THR A 360 -31.69 25.89 6.62
CA THR A 360 -33.10 26.13 6.99
C THR A 360 -33.20 27.31 7.95
N GLU A 361 -32.20 27.50 8.81
CA GLU A 361 -32.07 28.67 9.70
C GLU A 361 -31.73 29.96 8.93
N ASP A 362 -30.91 29.91 7.87
CA ASP A 362 -30.61 31.07 7.01
C ASP A 362 -31.79 31.51 6.10
N LYS A 363 -32.91 30.77 6.11
CA LYS A 363 -34.11 31.04 5.29
C LYS A 363 -35.32 31.52 6.09
N ASN A 364 -35.21 31.59 7.42
CA ASN A 364 -36.19 32.19 8.33
C ASN A 364 -35.61 33.46 8.95
#